data_AF-A0A497AGU4-F1
#
_entry.id   AF-A0A497AGU4-F1
#
_cell.length_a   1.000
_cell.length_b   1.000
_cell.length_c   1.000
_cell.angle_alpha   90.00
_cell.angle_beta   90.00
_cell.angle_gamma   90.00
#
_symmetry.space_group_name_H-M   'P 1'
#
loop_
_entity.id
_entity.type
_entity.pdbx_description
1 polymer ?
#
loop_
_entity_poly.entity_id
_entity_poly.type
_entity_poly.pdbx_seq_one_letter_code
_entity_poly.pdbx_strand_id
1 'polypeptide(L)'
;MMEGVGLKLAPDFDIFAVSKPYVQRFMWRQFSPRTLGEKALRGGQEWGDLVLTLPRRLSHLLDDLGAGDLSASLHLPEIPALMIRLDRIANRLSISILLAALIMGLATLVPAFNLTEQVNLATILVITSFAVVSLLSLWLIFSIWRSGRGR
;
A
#
# COMPACT_ATOMS: atom_id res chain seq x y z
N MET A 1 -27.34 -18.32 35.07
CA MET A 1 -27.91 -17.82 36.33
C MET A 1 -27.46 -18.70 37.49
N MET A 2 -26.22 -18.51 37.95
CA MET A 2 -25.65 -19.16 39.15
C MET A 2 -24.78 -18.13 39.89
N GLU A 3 -25.25 -16.89 39.97
CA GLU A 3 -24.52 -15.76 40.58
C GLU A 3 -25.14 -15.32 41.92
N GLY A 4 -26.30 -15.87 42.29
CA GLY A 4 -27.09 -15.39 43.45
C GLY A 4 -27.15 -16.33 44.65
N VAL A 5 -26.50 -17.49 44.64
CA VAL A 5 -26.62 -18.49 45.72
C VAL A 5 -25.56 -18.28 46.82
N GLY A 6 -24.40 -17.72 46.51
CA GLY A 6 -23.33 -17.44 47.48
C GLY A 6 -23.63 -16.26 48.43
N LEU A 7 -24.26 -15.19 47.90
CA LEU A 7 -24.61 -13.98 48.67
C LEU A 7 -25.72 -14.18 49.72
N LYS A 8 -26.48 -15.27 49.63
CA LYS A 8 -27.53 -15.61 50.63
C LYS A 8 -26.99 -16.30 51.89
N LEU A 9 -25.76 -16.81 51.87
CA LEU A 9 -25.18 -17.58 52.98
C LEU A 9 -24.16 -16.77 53.81
N ALA A 10 -23.54 -15.73 53.22
CA ALA A 10 -22.63 -14.81 53.89
C ALA A 10 -22.64 -13.45 53.18
N PRO A 11 -23.34 -12.41 53.69
CA PRO A 11 -23.50 -11.13 53.00
C PRO A 11 -22.21 -10.29 52.87
N ASP A 12 -21.14 -10.64 53.60
CA ASP A 12 -19.82 -9.98 53.52
C ASP A 12 -18.81 -10.70 52.59
N PHE A 13 -19.21 -11.77 51.87
CA PHE A 13 -18.29 -12.53 51.03
C PHE A 13 -18.08 -11.86 49.66
N ASP A 14 -17.02 -11.06 49.56
CA ASP A 14 -16.58 -10.44 48.32
C ASP A 14 -15.87 -11.47 47.41
N ILE A 15 -16.61 -12.00 46.43
CA ILE A 15 -16.11 -12.94 45.41
C ILE A 15 -14.96 -12.32 44.60
N PHE A 16 -14.93 -10.99 44.42
CA PHE A 16 -13.86 -10.29 43.71
C PHE A 16 -12.57 -10.26 44.54
N ALA A 17 -12.65 -10.12 45.87
CA ALA A 17 -11.48 -10.14 46.75
C ALA A 17 -10.74 -11.48 46.72
N VAL A 18 -11.47 -12.60 46.64
CA VAL A 18 -10.90 -13.97 46.64
C VAL A 18 -10.35 -14.37 45.27
N SER A 19 -10.97 -13.89 44.18
CA SER A 19 -10.57 -14.24 42.80
C SER A 19 -9.44 -13.35 42.25
N LYS A 20 -9.25 -12.13 42.78
CA LYS A 20 -8.17 -11.19 42.43
C LYS A 20 -6.76 -11.83 42.33
N PRO A 21 -6.26 -12.60 43.32
CA PRO A 21 -4.91 -13.18 43.24
C PRO A 21 -4.75 -14.24 42.14
N TYR A 22 -5.83 -14.95 41.78
CA TYR A 22 -5.81 -15.96 40.71
C TYR A 22 -5.82 -15.31 39.32
N VAL A 23 -6.66 -14.28 39.13
CA VAL A 23 -6.70 -13.48 37.89
C VAL A 23 -5.36 -12.77 37.69
N GLN A 24 -4.78 -12.21 38.75
CA GLN A 24 -3.47 -11.57 38.68
C GLN A 24 -2.38 -12.57 38.30
N ARG A 25 -2.29 -13.75 38.92
CA ARG A 25 -1.31 -14.78 38.50
C ARG A 25 -1.49 -15.23 37.05
N PHE A 26 -2.71 -15.28 36.55
CA PHE A 26 -3.02 -15.63 35.17
C PHE A 26 -2.58 -14.53 34.18
N MET A 27 -2.88 -13.27 34.48
CA MET A 27 -2.45 -12.12 33.68
C MET A 27 -0.92 -12.02 33.60
N TRP A 28 -0.21 -12.22 34.71
CA TRP A 28 1.26 -12.14 34.74
C TRP A 28 1.93 -13.28 33.95
N ARG A 29 1.30 -14.46 33.88
CA ARG A 29 1.74 -15.55 32.98
C ARG A 29 1.48 -15.25 31.51
N GLN A 30 0.34 -14.63 31.20
CA GLN A 30 -0.03 -14.28 29.82
C GLN A 30 0.81 -13.13 29.25
N PHE A 31 1.22 -12.19 30.10
CA PHE A 31 2.14 -11.08 29.81
C PHE A 31 3.62 -11.43 30.02
N SER A 32 3.98 -12.72 30.12
CA SER A 32 5.40 -13.08 30.20
C SER A 32 6.10 -12.76 28.85
N PRO A 33 7.35 -12.27 28.87
CA PRO A 33 8.10 -12.01 27.65
C PRO A 33 8.28 -13.26 26.78
N ARG A 34 8.26 -14.45 27.39
CA ARG A 34 8.36 -15.73 26.69
C ARG A 34 7.11 -16.05 25.86
N THR A 35 5.91 -15.79 26.41
CA THR A 35 4.64 -16.01 25.71
C THR A 35 4.39 -14.97 24.61
N LEU A 36 4.87 -13.74 24.79
CA LEU A 36 4.86 -12.71 23.75
C LEU A 36 5.82 -13.05 22.59
N GLY A 37 7.02 -13.54 22.91
CA GLY A 37 8.00 -13.98 21.92
C GLY A 37 7.51 -15.15 21.06
N GLU A 38 6.91 -16.17 21.67
CA GLU A 38 6.32 -17.30 20.93
C GLU A 38 5.16 -16.86 20.02
N LYS A 39 4.31 -15.93 20.47
CA LYS A 39 3.24 -15.37 19.64
C LYS A 39 3.78 -14.55 18.47
N ALA A 40 4.82 -13.75 18.69
CA ALA A 40 5.46 -12.98 17.64
C ALA A 40 6.14 -13.89 16.60
N LEU A 41 6.80 -14.97 17.03
CA LEU A 41 7.39 -15.98 16.15
C LEU A 41 6.34 -16.72 15.31
N ARG A 42 5.23 -17.14 15.92
CA ARG A 42 4.11 -17.76 15.19
C ARG A 42 3.46 -16.79 14.20
N GLY A 43 3.25 -15.54 14.61
CA GLY A 43 2.79 -14.49 13.72
C GLY A 43 3.74 -14.27 12.54
N GLY A 44 5.06 -14.19 12.78
CA GLY A 44 6.05 -14.08 11.72
C GLY A 44 6.04 -15.26 10.74
N GLN A 45 5.84 -16.49 11.24
CA GLN A 45 5.71 -17.68 10.41
C GLN A 45 4.44 -17.66 9.55
N GLU A 46 3.28 -17.29 10.12
CA GLU A 46 2.04 -17.15 9.37
C GLU A 46 2.14 -16.11 8.26
N TRP A 47 2.82 -14.98 8.51
CA TRP A 47 3.09 -13.97 7.49
C TRP A 47 4.04 -14.49 6.40
N GLY A 48 5.06 -15.26 6.77
CA GLY A 48 5.96 -15.92 5.82
C GLY A 48 5.21 -16.90 4.92
N ASP A 49 4.38 -17.77 5.50
CA ASP A 49 3.53 -18.71 4.75
C ASP A 49 2.53 -17.99 3.85
N LEU A 50 1.97 -16.87 4.30
CA LEU A 50 1.07 -16.06 3.49
C LEU A 50 1.79 -15.52 2.25
N VAL A 51 2.97 -14.92 2.42
CA VAL A 51 3.77 -14.37 1.31
C VAL A 51 4.21 -15.46 0.33
N LEU A 52 4.54 -16.65 0.83
CA LEU A 52 4.94 -17.79 -0.01
C LEU A 52 3.76 -18.41 -0.77
N THR A 53 2.55 -18.42 -0.18
CA THR A 53 1.36 -19.00 -0.81
C THR A 53 0.56 -18.02 -1.66
N LEU A 54 0.67 -16.71 -1.39
CA LEU A 54 0.03 -15.65 -2.16
C LEU A 54 0.28 -15.71 -3.67
N PRO A 55 1.52 -15.81 -4.17
CA PRO A 55 1.78 -15.82 -5.61
C PRO A 55 1.13 -17.03 -6.29
N ARG A 56 1.08 -18.18 -5.61
CA ARG A 56 0.45 -19.40 -6.13
C ARG A 56 -1.07 -19.29 -6.18
N ARG A 57 -1.69 -18.64 -5.18
CA ARG A 57 -3.13 -18.34 -5.23
C ARG A 57 -3.45 -17.32 -6.33
N LEU A 58 -2.61 -16.32 -6.49
CA LEU A 58 -2.77 -15.30 -7.53
C LEU A 58 -2.61 -15.90 -8.93
N SER A 59 -1.66 -16.80 -9.14
CA SER A 59 -1.49 -17.49 -10.43
C SER A 59 -2.70 -18.34 -10.78
N HIS A 60 -3.25 -19.11 -9.82
CA HIS A 60 -4.46 -19.88 -10.05
C HIS A 60 -5.66 -18.99 -10.44
N LEU A 61 -5.85 -17.86 -9.76
CA LEU A 61 -6.89 -16.90 -10.12
C LEU A 61 -6.68 -16.31 -11.53
N LEU A 62 -5.44 -16.03 -11.91
CA LEU A 62 -5.09 -15.52 -13.24
C LEU A 62 -5.29 -16.58 -14.33
N ASP A 63 -4.98 -17.85 -14.05
CA ASP A 63 -5.22 -18.97 -14.95
C ASP A 63 -6.73 -19.19 -15.16
N ASP A 64 -7.53 -19.14 -14.09
CA ASP A 64 -8.99 -19.24 -14.16
C ASP A 64 -9.63 -18.06 -14.94
N LEU A 65 -9.05 -16.85 -14.80
CA LEU A 65 -9.41 -15.68 -15.61
C LEU A 65 -9.02 -15.84 -17.08
N GLY A 66 -7.84 -16.39 -17.37
CA GLY A 66 -7.32 -16.59 -18.73
C GLY A 66 -8.02 -17.71 -19.48
N ALA A 67 -8.46 -18.76 -18.79
CA ALA A 67 -9.15 -19.91 -19.36
C ALA A 67 -10.62 -19.64 -19.74
N GLY A 68 -11.16 -18.47 -19.37
CA GLY A 68 -12.54 -18.08 -19.71
C GLY A 68 -13.64 -18.78 -18.90
N ASP A 69 -13.27 -19.62 -17.92
CA ASP A 69 -14.20 -20.44 -17.13
C ASP A 69 -15.01 -19.61 -16.10
N LEU A 70 -14.58 -18.36 -15.84
CA LEU A 70 -15.33 -17.41 -15.01
C LEU A 70 -16.57 -16.82 -15.70
N SER A 71 -16.78 -17.11 -16.99
CA SER A 71 -18.00 -16.73 -17.73
C SER A 71 -19.27 -17.34 -17.15
N ALA A 72 -19.17 -18.44 -16.37
CA ALA A 72 -20.32 -19.19 -15.88
C ALA A 72 -20.93 -18.66 -14.55
N SER A 73 -20.27 -17.76 -13.82
CA SER A 73 -20.82 -17.31 -12.52
C SER A 73 -20.56 -15.84 -12.14
N LEU A 74 -19.65 -15.13 -12.80
CA LEU A 74 -19.31 -13.76 -12.46
C LEU A 74 -19.77 -12.80 -13.57
N HIS A 75 -21.08 -12.57 -13.65
CA HIS A 75 -21.60 -11.33 -14.23
C HIS A 75 -21.26 -10.16 -13.27
N LEU A 76 -19.97 -9.81 -13.15
CA LEU A 76 -19.58 -8.55 -12.51
C LEU A 76 -19.48 -7.49 -13.61
N PRO A 77 -20.49 -6.62 -13.79
CA PRO A 77 -20.41 -5.46 -14.69
C PRO A 77 -19.30 -4.45 -14.30
N GLU A 78 -18.55 -4.73 -13.23
CA GLU A 78 -17.55 -3.83 -12.65
C GLU A 78 -16.11 -4.06 -13.13
N ILE A 79 -15.79 -5.21 -13.76
CA ILE A 79 -14.43 -5.45 -14.28
C ILE A 79 -13.99 -4.37 -15.29
N PRO A 80 -14.83 -3.96 -16.27
CA PRO A 80 -14.49 -2.87 -17.19
C PRO A 80 -14.35 -1.53 -16.46
N ALA A 81 -15.20 -1.28 -15.47
CA ALA A 81 -15.15 -0.06 -14.65
C ALA A 81 -13.88 0.02 -13.80
N LEU A 82 -13.39 -1.12 -13.32
CA LEU A 82 -12.14 -1.23 -12.56
C LEU A 82 -10.93 -0.99 -13.47
N MET A 83 -10.93 -1.49 -14.71
CA MET A 83 -9.89 -1.18 -15.69
C MET A 83 -9.83 0.32 -16.03
N ILE A 84 -10.99 0.97 -16.20
CA ILE A 84 -11.05 2.43 -16.42
C ILE A 84 -10.50 3.22 -15.22
N ARG A 85 -10.80 2.76 -13.99
CA ARG A 85 -10.24 3.38 -12.77
C ARG A 85 -8.74 3.17 -12.66
N LEU A 86 -8.24 1.97 -12.97
CA LEU A 86 -6.81 1.68 -12.98
C LEU A 86 -6.07 2.51 -14.03
N ASP A 87 -6.61 2.65 -15.24
CA ASP A 87 -6.02 3.48 -16.29
C ASP A 87 -5.93 4.95 -15.86
N ARG A 88 -6.96 5.46 -15.20
CA ARG A 88 -6.95 6.83 -14.63
C ARG A 88 -5.88 7.00 -13.55
N ILE A 89 -5.70 6.00 -12.68
CA ILE A 89 -4.66 6.02 -11.63
C ILE A 89 -3.27 5.94 -12.27
N ALA A 90 -3.06 5.03 -13.21
CA ALA A 90 -1.81 4.85 -13.93
C ALA A 90 -1.41 6.14 -14.65
N ASN A 91 -2.35 6.77 -15.36
CA ASN A 91 -2.10 8.06 -16.00
C ASN A 91 -1.74 9.17 -14.99
N ARG A 92 -2.47 9.27 -13.87
CA ARG A 92 -2.16 10.24 -12.82
C ARG A 92 -0.77 10.02 -12.22
N LEU A 93 -0.35 8.76 -12.05
CA LEU A 93 0.99 8.40 -11.59
C LEU A 93 2.05 8.79 -12.63
N SER A 94 1.85 8.46 -13.90
CA SER A 94 2.77 8.85 -14.99
C SER A 94 2.97 10.36 -15.05
N ILE A 95 1.89 11.15 -14.95
CA ILE A 95 1.96 12.62 -14.92
C ILE A 95 2.74 13.10 -13.69
N SER A 96 2.48 12.52 -12.52
CA SER A 96 3.17 12.90 -11.27
C SER A 96 4.67 12.60 -11.33
N ILE A 97 5.05 11.45 -11.90
CA ILE A 97 6.46 11.04 -12.08
C ILE A 97 7.16 11.96 -13.10
N LEU A 98 6.51 12.26 -14.23
CA LEU A 98 7.03 13.19 -15.23
C LEU A 98 7.26 14.59 -14.63
N LEU A 99 6.29 15.10 -13.86
CA LEU A 99 6.43 16.39 -13.17
C LEU A 99 7.58 16.36 -12.16
N ALA A 100 7.70 15.31 -11.36
CA ALA A 100 8.80 15.16 -10.40
C ALA A 100 10.16 15.13 -11.11
N ALA A 101 10.28 14.40 -12.22
CA ALA A 101 11.50 14.36 -13.03
C ALA A 101 11.84 15.73 -13.63
N LEU A 102 10.86 16.49 -14.12
CA LEU A 102 11.07 17.85 -14.62
C LEU A 102 11.53 18.81 -13.51
N ILE A 103 10.92 18.73 -12.32
CA ILE A 103 11.30 19.54 -11.17
C ILE A 103 12.74 19.22 -10.74
N MET A 104 13.10 17.92 -10.65
CA MET A 104 14.47 17.52 -10.34
C MET A 104 15.47 17.97 -11.41
N GLY A 105 15.10 17.86 -12.68
CA GLY A 105 15.92 18.34 -13.80
C GLY A 105 16.18 19.84 -13.71
N LEU A 106 15.15 20.65 -13.46
CA LEU A 106 15.30 22.09 -13.24
C LEU A 106 16.16 22.40 -12.00
N ALA A 107 15.91 21.72 -10.88
CA ALA A 107 16.63 21.94 -9.63
C ALA A 107 18.13 21.59 -9.72
N THR A 108 18.49 20.62 -10.57
CA THR A 108 19.89 20.24 -10.82
C THR A 108 20.54 21.15 -11.86
N LEU A 109 19.80 21.64 -12.85
CA LEU A 109 20.33 22.48 -13.92
C LEU A 109 20.75 23.87 -13.43
N VAL A 110 19.96 24.49 -12.54
CA VAL A 110 20.19 25.86 -12.05
C VAL A 110 21.54 26.04 -11.33
N PRO A 111 21.95 25.19 -10.36
CA PRO A 111 23.25 25.30 -9.73
C PRO A 111 24.40 24.70 -10.55
N ALA A 112 24.13 23.75 -11.45
CA ALA A 112 25.17 23.10 -12.26
C ALA A 112 25.76 24.06 -13.31
N PHE A 113 24.96 25.01 -13.79
CA PHE A 113 25.41 26.03 -14.72
C PHE A 113 25.35 27.37 -13.99
N ASN A 114 26.46 27.79 -13.39
CA ASN A 114 26.65 29.15 -12.90
C ASN A 114 26.42 30.12 -14.08
N LEU A 115 25.18 30.55 -14.32
CA LEU A 115 24.75 31.40 -15.45
C LEU A 115 25.45 32.78 -15.49
N THR A 116 26.32 33.05 -14.51
CA THR A 116 27.09 34.27 -14.33
C THR A 116 28.46 34.23 -15.02
N GLU A 117 29.07 33.06 -15.24
CA GLU A 117 30.29 32.94 -16.06
C GLU A 117 29.98 32.41 -17.46
N GLN A 118 30.68 32.98 -18.44
CA GLN A 118 30.54 32.78 -19.89
C GLN A 118 29.74 31.55 -20.34
N VAL A 119 28.66 31.82 -21.09
CA VAL A 119 27.80 30.78 -21.68
C VAL A 119 28.60 30.00 -22.71
N ASN A 120 29.14 28.85 -22.31
CA ASN A 120 29.84 27.94 -23.21
C ASN A 120 28.85 27.17 -24.09
N LEU A 121 29.32 26.67 -25.24
CA LEU A 121 28.52 25.85 -26.17
C LEU A 121 27.86 24.64 -25.47
N ALA A 122 28.55 24.06 -24.47
CA ALA A 122 28.04 22.97 -23.65
C ALA A 122 26.79 23.36 -22.85
N THR A 123 26.77 24.56 -22.24
CA THR A 123 25.62 25.09 -21.50
C THR A 123 24.41 25.27 -22.42
N ILE A 124 24.64 25.81 -23.63
CA ILE A 124 23.57 25.99 -24.63
C ILE A 124 22.99 24.64 -25.07
N LEU A 125 23.85 23.65 -25.33
CA LEU A 125 23.40 22.29 -25.68
C LEU A 125 22.55 21.69 -24.57
N VAL A 126 22.99 21.75 -23.31
CA VAL A 126 22.25 21.15 -22.18
C VAL A 126 20.89 21.84 -21.98
N ILE A 127 20.84 23.17 -21.99
CA ILE A 127 19.59 23.91 -21.87
C ILE A 127 18.64 23.57 -23.02
N THR A 128 19.15 23.48 -24.25
CA THR A 128 18.34 23.17 -25.44
C THR A 128 17.79 21.74 -25.36
N SER A 129 18.61 20.76 -25.00
CA SER A 129 18.16 19.38 -24.79
C SER A 129 17.12 19.29 -23.68
N PHE A 130 17.34 19.98 -22.55
CA PHE A 130 16.39 20.03 -21.45
C PHE A 130 15.05 20.65 -21.88
N ALA A 131 15.08 21.74 -22.65
CA ALA A 131 13.90 22.39 -23.19
C ALA A 131 13.12 21.47 -24.14
N VAL A 132 13.81 20.76 -25.04
CA VAL A 132 13.19 19.79 -25.96
C VAL A 132 12.50 18.65 -25.19
N VAL A 133 13.19 18.05 -24.21
CA VAL A 133 12.63 16.97 -23.37
C VAL A 133 11.44 17.47 -22.56
N SER A 134 11.52 18.69 -22.03
CA SER A 134 10.40 19.31 -21.30
C SER A 134 9.19 19.52 -22.20
N LEU A 135 9.38 20.00 -23.43
CA LEU A 135 8.31 20.17 -24.41
C LEU A 135 7.67 18.83 -24.78
N LEU A 136 8.48 17.79 -25.04
CA LEU A 136 7.99 16.45 -25.35
C LEU A 136 7.21 15.86 -24.17
N SER A 137 7.68 16.07 -22.94
CA SER A 137 6.98 15.63 -21.73
C SER A 137 5.61 16.32 -21.58
N LEU A 138 5.56 17.63 -21.79
CA LEU A 138 4.29 18.39 -21.78
C LEU A 138 3.35 17.95 -22.90
N TRP A 139 3.88 17.70 -24.10
CA TRP A 139 3.10 17.19 -25.22
C TRP A 139 2.51 15.80 -24.92
N LEU A 140 3.28 14.92 -24.27
CA LEU A 140 2.82 13.60 -23.87
C LEU A 140 1.71 13.67 -22.81
N ILE A 141 1.85 14.55 -21.82
CA ILE A 141 0.78 14.82 -20.83
C ILE A 141 -0.50 15.29 -21.53
N PHE A 142 -0.38 16.21 -22.48
CA PHE A 142 -1.52 16.71 -23.25
C PHE A 142 -2.16 15.61 -24.11
N SER A 143 -1.35 14.74 -24.71
CA SER A 143 -1.81 13.59 -25.50
C SER A 143 -2.62 12.62 -24.65
N ILE A 144 -2.14 12.25 -23.46
CA ILE A 144 -2.88 11.32 -22.59
C ILE A 144 -4.18 11.97 -22.08
N TRP A 145 -4.16 13.27 -21.76
CA TRP A 145 -5.37 13.97 -21.32
C TRP A 145 -6.43 14.08 -22.42
N ARG A 146 -6.00 14.25 -23.69
CA ARG A 146 -6.89 14.25 -24.85
C ARG A 146 -7.43 12.86 -25.18
N SER A 147 -6.61 11.81 -25.03
CA SER A 147 -7.02 10.41 -25.26
C SER A 147 -8.07 9.92 -24.26
N GLY A 148 -8.04 10.40 -23.02
CA GLY A 148 -9.00 10.01 -21.98
C GLY A 148 -10.43 10.58 -22.18
N ARG A 149 -10.66 11.35 -23.25
CA ARG A 149 -11.95 12.00 -23.54
C ARG A 149 -12.73 11.35 -24.71
N GLY A 150 -12.20 10.27 -25.28
CA GLY A 150 -12.70 9.66 -26.53
C GLY A 150 -13.25 8.23 -26.44
N ARG A 151 -13.51 7.68 -25.24
CA ARG A 151 -14.18 6.39 -25.06
C ARG A 151 -15.15 6.42 -23.90
#